data_AF-A0A2H5VFM7-F1
#
_entry.id   AF-A0A2H5VFM7-F1
#
_cell.length_a   1.000
_cell.length_b   1.000
_cell.length_c   1.000
_cell.angle_alpha   90.00
_cell.angle_beta   90.00
_cell.angle_gamma   90.00
#
_symmetry.space_group_name_H-M   'P 1'
#
loop_
_entity.id
_entity.type
_entity.pdbx_description
1 polymer ?
#
loop_
_entity_poly.entity_id
_entity_poly.type
_entity_poly.pdbx_seq_one_letter_code
_entity_poly.pdbx_strand_id
1 'polypeptide(L)'
;MLIFVLIKGVPSRTTQVVTVGGVLKREAMDIVLNPYDLKALQAADYVKRRIGGKVIALTMGPDFKLLPIMSRLYDMEIEGIDEAVILSDKRMAGADTLATSYTLALGIKRVLEIHKEALNLILENIDNKEEVERIAKDLYHINLLPNKIYSSLKPFKDSLIQRYLEDKITKEEVLDFLEKSLEDLNKFIIFTGIKSSDGETGSVGPQVAEGLSELLNITVPHVTFVSWFNFNGDLITIKRKIYNRLEILEGNPPILLTIATDYEPEVVLASYKKEVRAENYKGKILKPTIWNADNIKADVNKIGLLGSPTLVGPGVDIGKPPTQKFLGRSLVFKRRVDVMVFEEIKYGPYEEGDLADNLPERLKNYFLERGDLEYFDYKRLIKEVFAK
;
A
#
# COMPACT_ATOMS: atom_id res chain seq x y z
N MET A 1 -16.75 10.50 -3.69
CA MET A 1 -15.28 10.58 -3.91
C MET A 1 -14.67 9.18 -3.93
N LEU A 2 -13.70 8.94 -4.83
CA LEU A 2 -12.87 7.73 -4.81
C LEU A 2 -11.55 8.01 -4.09
N ILE A 3 -11.15 7.10 -3.22
CA ILE A 3 -9.96 7.19 -2.37
C ILE A 3 -9.10 5.97 -2.66
N PHE A 4 -7.98 6.15 -3.36
CA PHE A 4 -7.10 5.07 -3.74
C PHE A 4 -6.02 4.86 -2.67
N VAL A 5 -5.70 3.61 -2.37
CA VAL A 5 -4.55 3.25 -1.53
C VAL A 5 -3.69 2.25 -2.30
N LEU A 6 -2.46 2.64 -2.58
CA LEU A 6 -1.50 1.74 -3.23
C LEU A 6 -0.78 0.95 -2.15
N ILE A 7 -0.95 -0.37 -2.18
CA ILE A 7 -0.35 -1.26 -1.20
C ILE A 7 0.58 -2.27 -1.88
N LYS A 8 1.64 -2.65 -1.18
CA LYS A 8 2.59 -3.65 -1.64
C LYS A 8 2.67 -4.81 -0.65
N GLY A 9 2.63 -6.02 -1.19
CA GLY A 9 3.06 -7.21 -0.46
C GLY A 9 4.58 -7.28 -0.43
N VAL A 10 5.18 -7.37 0.75
CA VAL A 10 6.63 -7.50 0.96
C VAL A 10 6.95 -8.79 1.72
N PRO A 11 8.15 -9.37 1.59
CA PRO A 11 8.56 -10.51 2.41
C PRO A 11 8.52 -10.17 3.90
N SER A 12 8.03 -11.09 4.72
CA SER A 12 7.89 -10.91 6.19
C SER A 12 9.21 -10.78 6.96
N ARG A 13 10.33 -11.21 6.35
CA ARG A 13 11.68 -11.10 6.91
C ARG A 13 12.61 -10.50 5.87
N THR A 14 13.46 -9.57 6.28
CA THR A 14 14.57 -9.09 5.45
C THR A 14 15.53 -10.26 5.23
N THR A 15 15.93 -10.46 3.98
CA THR A 15 16.71 -11.58 3.45
C THR A 15 17.83 -12.04 4.41
N GLN A 16 17.66 -13.17 5.10
CA GLN A 16 18.82 -14.01 5.41
C GLN A 16 19.05 -14.86 4.17
N VAL A 17 20.11 -14.58 3.44
CA VAL A 17 20.58 -15.45 2.36
C VAL A 17 21.08 -16.74 3.02
N VAL A 18 20.21 -17.73 3.15
CA VAL A 18 20.61 -19.05 3.65
C VAL A 18 21.16 -19.85 2.47
N THR A 19 22.47 -19.77 2.27
CA THR A 19 23.19 -20.61 1.31
C THR A 19 23.43 -21.97 1.96
N VAL A 20 22.72 -23.01 1.53
CA VAL A 20 23.05 -24.41 1.92
C VAL A 20 23.64 -25.10 0.70
N GLY A 21 24.95 -25.35 0.71
CA GLY A 21 25.63 -26.09 -0.36
C GLY A 21 25.67 -25.40 -1.72
N GLY A 22 25.74 -24.06 -1.76
CA GLY A 22 25.83 -23.30 -3.02
C GLY A 22 24.51 -23.13 -3.78
N VAL A 23 23.39 -23.63 -3.24
CA VAL A 23 22.05 -23.46 -3.80
C VAL A 23 21.25 -22.50 -2.93
N LEU A 24 20.77 -21.41 -3.52
CA LEU A 24 19.82 -20.49 -2.89
C LEU A 24 18.51 -21.23 -2.60
N LYS A 25 18.25 -21.59 -1.34
CA LYS A 25 16.93 -22.05 -0.93
C LYS A 25 15.97 -20.86 -0.88
N ARG A 26 15.18 -20.69 -1.95
CA ARG A 26 13.99 -19.84 -1.95
C ARG A 26 12.89 -20.58 -1.18
N GLU A 27 12.96 -20.63 0.14
CA GLU A 27 11.76 -20.94 0.93
C GLU A 27 10.69 -19.92 0.55
N ALA A 28 9.46 -20.38 0.31
CA ALA A 28 8.35 -19.52 -0.07
C ALA A 28 8.07 -18.55 1.08
N MET A 29 8.71 -17.38 1.05
CA MET A 29 8.54 -16.38 2.10
C MET A 29 7.09 -15.91 2.10
N ASP A 30 6.49 -15.93 3.29
CA ASP A 30 5.19 -15.32 3.52
C ASP A 30 5.27 -13.84 3.14
N ILE A 31 4.35 -13.42 2.26
CA ILE A 31 4.18 -12.03 1.90
C ILE A 31 3.24 -11.40 2.92
N VAL A 32 3.65 -10.28 3.49
CA VAL A 32 2.88 -9.46 4.41
C VAL A 32 2.63 -8.09 3.80
N LEU A 33 1.65 -7.36 4.34
CA LEU A 33 1.46 -5.96 3.98
C LEU A 33 2.71 -5.15 4.35
N ASN A 34 3.19 -4.33 3.43
CA ASN A 34 4.26 -3.39 3.69
C ASN A 34 3.92 -2.51 4.91
N PRO A 35 4.79 -2.45 5.93
CA PRO A 35 4.49 -1.71 7.16
C PRO A 35 4.27 -0.21 6.92
N TYR A 36 4.89 0.38 5.89
CA TYR A 36 4.68 1.78 5.55
C TYR A 36 3.31 2.06 4.94
N ASP A 37 2.69 1.06 4.29
CA ASP A 37 1.39 1.22 3.64
C ASP A 37 0.23 1.19 4.65
N LEU A 38 0.46 0.68 5.87
CA LEU A 38 -0.49 0.79 6.97
C LEU A 38 -0.85 2.26 7.28
N LYS A 39 0.13 3.16 7.22
CA LYS A 39 -0.10 4.60 7.40
C LYS A 39 -0.92 5.21 6.27
N ALA A 40 -0.76 4.71 5.04
CA ALA A 40 -1.59 5.10 3.91
C ALA A 40 -3.05 4.64 4.07
N LEU A 41 -3.27 3.42 4.58
CA LEU A 41 -4.61 2.93 4.91
C LEU A 41 -5.27 3.77 6.02
N GLN A 42 -4.51 4.15 7.05
CA GLN A 42 -4.97 5.06 8.11
C GLN A 42 -5.41 6.42 7.57
N ALA A 43 -4.65 6.98 6.63
CA ALA A 43 -4.98 8.24 5.97
C ALA A 43 -6.26 8.13 5.13
N ALA A 44 -6.41 7.04 4.38
CA ALA A 44 -7.61 6.80 3.56
C ALA A 44 -8.87 6.59 4.41
N ASP A 45 -8.75 5.81 5.49
CA ASP A 45 -9.84 5.59 6.44
C ASP A 45 -10.25 6.89 7.15
N TYR A 46 -9.28 7.76 7.49
CA TYR A 46 -9.57 9.10 8.00
C TYR A 46 -10.41 9.93 7.02
N VAL A 47 -10.03 10.00 5.74
CA VAL A 47 -10.79 10.72 4.70
C VAL A 47 -12.20 10.13 4.59
N LYS A 48 -12.32 8.81 4.48
CA LYS A 48 -13.61 8.13 4.37
C LYS A 48 -14.50 8.39 5.58
N ARG A 49 -13.97 8.37 6.80
CA ARG A 49 -14.76 8.68 8.00
C ARG A 49 -15.19 10.14 8.06
N ARG A 50 -14.45 11.05 7.41
CA ARG A 50 -14.73 12.48 7.43
C ARG A 50 -15.76 12.92 6.39
N ILE A 51 -15.67 12.39 5.17
CA ILE A 51 -16.53 12.82 4.04
C ILE A 51 -17.28 11.67 3.35
N GLY A 52 -17.02 10.42 3.73
CA GLY A 52 -17.54 9.25 3.04
C GLY A 52 -16.75 8.89 1.78
N GLY A 53 -17.38 8.11 0.89
CA GLY A 53 -16.80 7.67 -0.37
C GLY A 53 -16.32 6.22 -0.33
N LYS A 54 -15.41 5.89 -1.24
CA LYS A 54 -14.96 4.53 -1.52
C LYS A 54 -13.45 4.41 -1.39
N VAL A 55 -12.98 3.58 -0.46
CA VAL A 55 -11.56 3.23 -0.33
C VAL A 55 -11.26 2.02 -1.20
N ILE A 56 -10.41 2.21 -2.20
CA ILE A 56 -10.04 1.22 -3.21
C ILE A 56 -8.56 0.91 -3.06
N ALA A 57 -8.23 -0.29 -2.62
CA ALA A 57 -6.83 -0.73 -2.57
C ALA A 57 -6.40 -1.30 -3.93
N LEU A 58 -5.29 -0.78 -4.46
CA LEU A 58 -4.64 -1.34 -5.65
C LEU A 58 -3.29 -1.93 -5.25
N THR A 59 -2.99 -3.09 -5.80
CA THR A 59 -1.69 -3.73 -5.65
C THR A 59 -1.26 -4.39 -6.95
N MET A 60 0.04 -4.62 -7.12
CA MET A 60 0.60 -5.33 -8.25
C MET A 60 1.45 -6.49 -7.77
N GLY A 61 1.27 -7.66 -8.38
CA GLY A 61 2.07 -8.85 -8.12
C GLY A 61 1.24 -10.14 -8.18
N PRO A 62 1.84 -11.28 -7.78
CA PRO A 62 1.18 -12.57 -7.87
C PRO A 62 -0.08 -12.62 -7.00
N ASP A 63 -1.24 -12.73 -7.65
CA ASP A 63 -2.57 -12.79 -7.04
C ASP A 63 -2.67 -13.78 -5.88
N PHE A 64 -2.21 -15.01 -6.04
CA PHE A 64 -2.28 -16.04 -4.99
C PHE A 64 -1.56 -15.65 -3.69
N LYS A 65 -0.59 -14.72 -3.74
CA LYS A 65 0.09 -14.19 -2.56
C LYS A 65 -0.55 -12.93 -1.99
N LEU A 66 -1.22 -12.15 -2.83
CA LEU A 66 -1.83 -10.87 -2.46
C LEU A 66 -3.29 -11.01 -2.00
N LEU A 67 -3.99 -12.05 -2.45
CA LEU A 67 -5.36 -12.36 -2.05
C LEU A 67 -5.55 -12.43 -0.52
N PRO A 68 -4.70 -13.12 0.27
CA PRO A 68 -4.87 -13.14 1.73
C PRO A 68 -4.77 -11.76 2.39
N ILE A 69 -3.88 -10.90 1.90
CA ILE A 69 -3.72 -9.53 2.40
C ILE A 69 -4.98 -8.72 2.10
N MET A 70 -5.44 -8.77 0.85
CA MET A 70 -6.62 -8.02 0.40
C MET A 70 -7.90 -8.44 1.09
N SER A 71 -8.13 -9.75 1.24
CA SER A 71 -9.31 -10.27 1.95
C SER A 71 -9.32 -9.82 3.41
N ARG A 72 -8.17 -9.82 4.09
CA ARG A 72 -8.08 -9.32 5.48
C ARG A 72 -8.44 -7.84 5.57
N LEU A 73 -7.96 -7.01 4.65
CA LEU A 73 -8.29 -5.58 4.63
C LEU A 73 -9.78 -5.32 4.36
N TYR A 74 -10.42 -6.18 3.58
CA TYR A 74 -11.85 -6.09 3.32
C TYR A 74 -12.70 -6.32 4.58
N ASP A 75 -12.30 -7.30 5.40
CA ASP A 75 -13.01 -7.68 6.63
C ASP A 75 -12.83 -6.66 7.77
N MET A 76 -11.87 -5.74 7.67
CA MET A 76 -11.60 -4.74 8.70
C MET A 76 -12.66 -3.63 8.69
N GLU A 77 -13.27 -3.34 9.86
CA GLU A 77 -14.23 -2.24 10.01
C GLU A 77 -13.56 -0.86 9.99
N ILE A 78 -12.40 -0.76 10.64
CA ILE A 78 -11.56 0.43 10.76
C ILE A 78 -10.26 0.15 10.02
N GLU A 79 -9.77 1.14 9.26
CA GLU A 79 -8.56 0.97 8.42
C GLU A 79 -8.72 -0.14 7.36
N GLY A 80 -9.97 -0.44 6.99
CA GLY A 80 -10.31 -1.40 5.95
C GLY A 80 -10.60 -0.75 4.59
N ILE A 81 -10.96 -1.58 3.63
CA ILE A 81 -11.19 -1.17 2.23
C ILE A 81 -12.61 -1.51 1.78
N ASP A 82 -13.12 -0.80 0.79
CA ASP A 82 -14.41 -1.10 0.13
C ASP A 82 -14.25 -1.97 -1.10
N GLU A 83 -13.08 -1.90 -1.75
CA GLU A 83 -12.77 -2.65 -2.95
C GLU A 83 -11.27 -2.95 -3.00
N ALA A 84 -10.93 -4.11 -3.54
CA ALA A 84 -9.56 -4.55 -3.77
C ALA A 84 -9.37 -4.88 -5.24
N VAL A 85 -8.33 -4.30 -5.85
CA VAL A 85 -7.92 -4.58 -7.23
C VAL A 85 -6.48 -5.08 -7.21
N ILE A 86 -6.27 -6.27 -7.77
CA ILE A 86 -4.97 -6.91 -7.89
C ILE A 86 -4.58 -6.91 -9.37
N LEU A 87 -3.51 -6.21 -9.71
CA LEU A 87 -2.90 -6.24 -11.03
C LEU A 87 -1.92 -7.43 -11.08
N SER A 88 -2.34 -8.52 -11.71
CA SER A 88 -1.59 -9.79 -11.74
C SER A 88 -1.49 -10.31 -13.16
N ASP A 89 -0.29 -10.22 -13.73
CA ASP A 89 0.05 -10.78 -15.04
C ASP A 89 1.55 -11.12 -15.07
N LYS A 90 1.92 -12.21 -15.73
CA LYS A 90 3.34 -12.58 -15.93
C LYS A 90 4.10 -11.50 -16.70
N ARG A 91 3.41 -10.76 -17.59
CA ARG A 91 3.97 -9.63 -18.33
C ARG A 91 4.42 -8.48 -17.42
N MET A 92 3.89 -8.38 -16.20
CA MET A 92 4.25 -7.35 -15.22
C MET A 92 5.43 -7.76 -14.33
N ALA A 93 5.96 -8.98 -14.48
CA ALA A 93 7.04 -9.48 -13.64
C ALA A 93 8.37 -8.76 -13.92
N GLY A 94 9.18 -8.58 -12.87
CA GLY A 94 10.49 -7.94 -12.97
C GLY A 94 10.45 -6.42 -13.21
N ALA A 95 9.29 -5.79 -12.98
CA ALA A 95 9.14 -4.34 -13.10
C ALA A 95 10.03 -3.58 -12.11
N ASP A 96 10.70 -2.54 -12.61
CA ASP A 96 11.26 -1.48 -11.79
C ASP A 96 10.20 -0.46 -11.36
N THR A 97 10.62 0.67 -10.77
CA THR A 97 9.68 1.67 -10.27
C THR A 97 8.84 2.32 -11.37
N LEU A 98 9.41 2.57 -12.56
CA LEU A 98 8.71 3.24 -13.66
C LEU A 98 7.68 2.32 -14.30
N ALA A 99 8.05 1.07 -14.57
CA ALA A 99 7.12 0.07 -15.09
C ALA A 99 6.01 -0.24 -14.07
N THR A 100 6.35 -0.28 -12.77
CA THR A 100 5.37 -0.45 -11.69
C THR A 100 4.40 0.72 -11.61
N SER A 101 4.92 1.96 -11.64
CA SER A 101 4.09 3.15 -11.52
C SER A 101 3.15 3.32 -12.72
N TYR A 102 3.62 3.05 -13.93
CA TYR A 102 2.79 3.03 -15.13
C TYR A 102 1.65 2.02 -15.02
N THR A 103 1.95 0.81 -14.56
CA THR A 103 0.94 -0.25 -14.38
C THR A 103 -0.12 0.14 -13.35
N LEU A 104 0.29 0.69 -12.20
CA LEU A 104 -0.63 1.17 -11.17
C LEU A 104 -1.47 2.37 -11.63
N ALA A 105 -0.87 3.31 -12.37
CA ALA A 105 -1.57 4.46 -12.96
C ALA A 105 -2.66 4.01 -13.94
N LEU A 106 -2.38 3.03 -14.80
CA LEU A 106 -3.39 2.42 -15.68
C LEU A 106 -4.51 1.73 -14.87
N GLY A 107 -4.18 1.05 -13.78
CA GLY A 107 -5.16 0.48 -12.86
C GLY A 107 -6.12 1.54 -12.29
N ILE A 108 -5.58 2.65 -11.78
CA ILE A 108 -6.38 3.78 -11.27
C ILE A 108 -7.26 4.34 -12.38
N LYS A 109 -6.69 4.62 -13.56
CA LYS A 109 -7.43 5.09 -14.73
C LYS A 109 -8.60 4.16 -15.07
N ARG A 110 -8.37 2.84 -15.09
CA ARG A 110 -9.42 1.87 -15.41
C ARG A 110 -10.54 1.88 -14.38
N VAL A 111 -10.23 2.01 -13.09
CA VAL A 111 -11.25 2.17 -12.04
C VAL A 111 -12.09 3.44 -12.28
N LEU A 112 -11.45 4.57 -12.59
CA LEU A 112 -12.15 5.83 -12.89
C LEU A 112 -13.07 5.69 -14.09
N GLU A 113 -12.60 5.06 -15.18
CA GLU A 113 -13.40 4.78 -16.38
C GLU A 113 -14.64 3.95 -16.03
N ILE A 114 -14.50 2.84 -15.30
CA ILE A 114 -15.63 1.98 -14.91
C ILE A 114 -16.69 2.74 -14.10
N HIS A 115 -16.27 3.60 -13.17
CA HIS A 115 -17.23 4.39 -12.38
C HIS A 115 -17.92 5.47 -13.22
N LYS A 116 -17.22 6.08 -14.19
CA LYS A 116 -17.82 7.03 -15.13
C LYS A 116 -18.80 6.34 -16.09
N GLU A 117 -18.41 5.19 -16.64
CA GLU A 117 -19.25 4.33 -17.48
C GLU A 117 -20.55 3.96 -16.74
N ALA A 118 -20.48 3.62 -15.45
CA ALA A 118 -21.65 3.30 -14.62
C ALA A 118 -22.64 4.47 -14.50
N LEU A 119 -22.17 5.69 -14.28
CA LEU A 119 -23.04 6.87 -14.18
C LEU A 119 -23.61 7.26 -15.55
N ASN A 120 -22.80 7.20 -16.61
CA ASN A 120 -23.25 7.46 -17.98
C ASN A 120 -24.35 6.49 -18.41
N LEU A 121 -24.24 5.21 -18.03
CA LEU A 121 -25.25 4.21 -18.34
C LEU A 121 -26.62 4.57 -17.73
N ILE A 122 -26.66 5.17 -16.54
CA ILE A 122 -27.90 5.67 -15.95
C ILE A 122 -28.41 6.90 -16.70
N LEU A 123 -27.52 7.86 -17.00
CA LEU A 123 -27.85 9.08 -17.73
C LEU A 123 -28.48 8.79 -19.10
N GLU A 124 -27.88 7.87 -19.86
CA GLU A 124 -28.34 7.48 -21.20
C GLU A 124 -29.72 6.81 -21.19
N ASN A 125 -30.13 6.20 -20.07
CA ASN A 125 -31.39 5.47 -19.94
C ASN A 125 -32.44 6.21 -19.11
N ILE A 126 -32.18 7.46 -18.71
CA ILE A 126 -32.99 8.21 -17.73
C ILE A 126 -34.47 8.33 -18.10
N ASP A 127 -34.80 8.27 -19.40
CA ASP A 127 -36.16 8.36 -19.93
C ASP A 127 -37.02 7.12 -19.65
N ASN A 128 -36.40 5.99 -19.32
CA ASN A 128 -37.09 4.75 -18.98
C ASN A 128 -36.88 4.40 -17.50
N LYS A 129 -37.87 4.72 -16.66
CA LYS A 129 -37.80 4.49 -15.21
C LYS A 129 -37.55 3.03 -14.82
N GLU A 130 -38.21 2.08 -15.47
CA GLU A 130 -38.03 0.64 -15.16
C GLU A 130 -36.60 0.18 -15.47
N GLU A 131 -36.06 0.66 -16.59
CA GLU A 131 -34.69 0.36 -17.01
C GLU A 131 -33.66 0.99 -16.06
N VAL A 132 -33.87 2.25 -15.67
CA VAL A 132 -33.03 2.97 -14.69
C VAL A 132 -32.99 2.24 -13.35
N GLU A 133 -34.13 1.77 -12.84
CA GLU A 133 -34.18 1.01 -11.60
C GLU A 133 -33.35 -0.27 -11.70
N ARG A 134 -33.50 -1.02 -12.80
CA ARG A 134 -32.74 -2.24 -13.05
C ARG A 134 -31.24 -1.98 -13.10
N ILE A 135 -30.81 -1.02 -13.92
CA ILE A 135 -29.40 -0.64 -14.07
C ILE A 135 -28.83 -0.19 -12.72
N ALA A 136 -29.53 0.70 -12.01
CA ALA A 136 -29.04 1.22 -10.73
C ALA A 136 -28.90 0.12 -9.69
N LYS A 137 -29.84 -0.83 -9.65
CA LYS A 137 -29.78 -1.99 -8.79
C LYS A 137 -28.56 -2.88 -9.10
N ASP A 138 -28.34 -3.20 -10.36
CA ASP A 138 -27.23 -4.05 -10.78
C ASP A 138 -25.89 -3.40 -10.45
N LEU A 139 -25.72 -2.13 -10.84
CA LEU A 139 -24.51 -1.33 -10.56
C LEU A 139 -24.24 -1.18 -9.05
N TYR A 140 -25.29 -1.02 -8.25
CA TYR A 140 -25.18 -0.98 -6.80
C TYR A 140 -24.64 -2.30 -6.24
N HIS A 141 -25.17 -3.44 -6.68
CA HIS A 141 -24.72 -4.74 -6.19
C HIS A 141 -23.29 -5.10 -6.61
N ILE A 142 -22.77 -4.51 -7.69
CA ILE A 142 -21.35 -4.60 -8.07
C ILE A 142 -20.51 -3.42 -7.55
N ASN A 143 -20.98 -2.75 -6.50
CA ASN A 143 -20.22 -1.73 -5.77
C ASN A 143 -19.86 -0.48 -6.59
N LEU A 144 -20.61 -0.13 -7.64
CA LEU A 144 -20.34 1.07 -8.46
C LEU A 144 -21.14 2.30 -8.06
N LEU A 145 -22.21 2.13 -7.27
CA LEU A 145 -23.03 3.23 -6.76
C LEU A 145 -22.99 3.37 -5.24
N PRO A 146 -22.89 4.59 -4.69
CA PRO A 146 -23.08 4.86 -3.27
C PRO A 146 -24.56 4.83 -2.90
N ASN A 147 -24.84 4.69 -1.59
CA ASN A 147 -26.21 4.61 -1.08
C ASN A 147 -27.08 5.85 -1.43
N LYS A 148 -26.45 7.03 -1.60
CA LYS A 148 -27.13 8.27 -1.98
C LYS A 148 -27.72 8.23 -3.39
N ILE A 149 -27.10 7.49 -4.32
CA ILE A 149 -27.61 7.37 -5.69
C ILE A 149 -28.69 6.30 -5.72
N TYR A 150 -28.34 5.10 -5.29
CA TYR A 150 -29.27 3.98 -5.18
C TYR A 150 -28.96 3.18 -3.92
N SER A 151 -29.99 2.65 -3.25
CA SER A 151 -29.81 1.74 -2.13
C SER A 151 -31.02 0.84 -1.94
N SER A 152 -30.76 -0.46 -1.78
CA SER A 152 -31.77 -1.45 -1.36
C SER A 152 -31.99 -1.51 0.16
N LEU A 153 -31.18 -0.79 0.94
CA LEU A 153 -31.27 -0.78 2.41
C LEU A 153 -32.43 0.09 2.89
N LYS A 154 -33.23 -0.44 3.85
CA LYS A 154 -34.39 0.27 4.42
C LYS A 154 -34.10 1.70 4.92
N PRO A 155 -32.98 1.99 5.61
CA PRO A 155 -32.67 3.35 6.08
C PRO A 155 -32.37 4.36 4.96
N PHE A 156 -32.10 3.89 3.74
CA PHE A 156 -31.72 4.71 2.58
C PHE A 156 -32.71 4.55 1.42
N LYS A 157 -33.99 4.31 1.74
CA LYS A 157 -35.08 4.31 0.76
C LYS A 157 -35.35 5.68 0.12
N ASP A 158 -34.58 6.71 0.46
CA ASP A 158 -34.72 8.06 -0.08
C ASP A 158 -33.55 8.42 -1.02
N SER A 159 -32.94 7.41 -1.66
CA SER A 159 -31.86 7.63 -2.63
C SER A 159 -32.36 8.42 -3.83
N LEU A 160 -31.43 9.01 -4.59
CA LEU A 160 -31.73 9.80 -5.79
C LEU A 160 -32.68 9.06 -6.75
N ILE A 161 -32.32 7.83 -7.13
CA ILE A 161 -33.11 7.03 -8.06
C ILE A 161 -34.49 6.70 -7.48
N GLN A 162 -34.58 6.34 -6.20
CA GLN A 162 -35.87 6.02 -5.58
C GLN A 162 -36.80 7.24 -5.56
N ARG A 163 -36.28 8.44 -5.25
CA ARG A 163 -37.05 9.69 -5.32
C ARG A 163 -37.53 10.00 -6.74
N TYR A 164 -36.73 9.70 -7.75
CA TYR A 164 -37.12 9.87 -9.16
C TYR A 164 -38.23 8.88 -9.58
N LEU A 165 -38.10 7.62 -9.17
CA LEU A 165 -39.12 6.59 -9.44
C LEU A 165 -40.45 6.94 -8.78
N GLU A 166 -40.43 7.55 -7.59
CA GLU A 166 -41.60 8.00 -6.84
C GLU A 166 -42.12 9.39 -7.24
N ASP A 167 -41.61 9.98 -8.32
CA ASP A 167 -42.01 11.32 -8.83
C ASP A 167 -41.84 12.46 -7.81
N LYS A 168 -40.91 12.31 -6.86
CA LYS A 168 -40.59 13.34 -5.84
C LYS A 168 -39.60 14.39 -6.32
N ILE A 169 -38.86 14.10 -7.39
CA ILE A 169 -37.90 15.00 -8.04
C ILE A 169 -38.06 14.90 -9.55
N THR A 170 -37.72 15.97 -10.26
CA THR A 170 -37.81 16.00 -11.72
C THR A 170 -36.61 15.30 -12.38
N LYS A 171 -36.75 15.01 -13.67
CA LYS A 171 -35.66 14.46 -14.49
C LYS A 171 -34.45 15.40 -14.48
N GLU A 172 -34.67 16.71 -14.59
CA GLU A 172 -33.61 17.72 -14.61
C GLU A 172 -32.81 17.72 -13.30
N GLU A 173 -33.47 17.58 -12.15
CA GLU A 173 -32.79 17.47 -10.84
C GLU A 173 -31.92 16.21 -10.75
N VAL A 174 -32.33 15.10 -11.37
CA VAL A 174 -31.52 13.88 -11.42
C VAL A 174 -30.32 14.05 -12.33
N LEU A 175 -30.50 14.67 -13.50
CA LEU A 175 -29.43 14.94 -14.45
C LEU A 175 -28.35 15.83 -13.82
N ASP A 176 -28.73 16.95 -13.22
CA ASP A 176 -27.81 17.86 -12.53
C ASP A 176 -27.01 17.14 -11.44
N PHE A 177 -27.68 16.29 -10.64
CA PHE A 177 -27.00 15.51 -9.61
C PHE A 177 -25.99 14.51 -10.19
N LEU A 178 -26.35 13.80 -11.26
CA LEU A 178 -25.50 12.79 -11.88
C LEU A 178 -24.32 13.41 -12.62
N GLU A 179 -24.52 14.54 -13.30
CA GLU A 179 -23.46 15.34 -13.93
C GLU A 179 -22.45 15.83 -12.88
N LYS A 180 -22.93 16.40 -11.78
CA LYS A 180 -22.06 16.76 -10.65
C LYS A 180 -21.33 15.56 -10.06
N SER A 181 -22.00 14.40 -9.98
CA SER A 181 -21.37 13.17 -9.48
C SER A 181 -20.26 12.68 -10.42
N LEU A 182 -20.40 12.86 -11.73
CA LEU A 182 -19.34 12.59 -12.72
C LEU A 182 -18.14 13.54 -12.54
N GLU A 183 -18.39 14.82 -12.30
CA GLU A 183 -17.33 15.79 -12.01
C GLU A 183 -16.58 15.44 -10.72
N ASP A 184 -17.30 15.03 -9.68
CA ASP A 184 -16.73 14.60 -8.39
C ASP A 184 -15.85 13.35 -8.52
N LEU A 185 -16.00 12.53 -9.58
CA LEU A 185 -15.07 11.42 -9.86
C LEU A 185 -13.69 11.91 -10.30
N ASN A 186 -13.54 13.16 -10.76
CA ASN A 186 -12.24 13.76 -11.03
C ASN A 186 -11.54 14.25 -9.75
N LYS A 187 -12.26 14.38 -8.64
CA LYS A 187 -11.73 14.80 -7.33
C LYS A 187 -11.28 13.59 -6.49
N PHE A 188 -10.35 12.78 -6.98
CA PHE A 188 -9.86 11.59 -6.26
C PHE A 188 -8.59 11.84 -5.45
N ILE A 189 -8.37 11.09 -4.37
CA ILE A 189 -7.13 11.18 -3.57
C ILE A 189 -6.43 9.82 -3.63
N ILE A 190 -5.10 9.84 -3.78
CA ILE A 190 -4.27 8.63 -3.79
C ILE A 190 -3.34 8.65 -2.58
N PHE A 191 -3.28 7.56 -1.84
CA PHE A 191 -2.38 7.37 -0.71
C PHE A 191 -1.38 6.26 -0.97
N THR A 192 -0.13 6.49 -0.60
CA THR A 192 0.95 5.49 -0.63
C THR A 192 1.76 5.55 0.65
N GLY A 193 2.38 4.44 1.06
CA GLY A 193 3.44 4.50 2.05
C GLY A 193 4.67 5.24 1.51
N ILE A 194 5.55 5.70 2.42
CA ILE A 194 6.77 6.44 2.07
C ILE A 194 7.77 5.66 1.21
N LYS A 195 7.84 4.35 1.42
CA LYS A 195 8.66 3.41 0.65
C LYS A 195 8.17 1.99 0.90
N SER A 196 8.75 1.01 0.22
CA SER A 196 8.59 -0.40 0.58
C SER A 196 9.81 -0.91 1.33
N SER A 197 9.65 -1.88 2.23
CA SER A 197 10.75 -2.41 3.05
C SER A 197 11.75 -3.29 2.28
N ASP A 198 11.41 -3.75 1.09
CA ASP A 198 12.24 -4.62 0.26
C ASP A 198 13.09 -3.84 -0.75
N GLY A 199 12.49 -2.89 -1.48
CA GLY A 199 13.15 -2.11 -2.52
C GLY A 199 13.61 -0.73 -2.06
N GLU A 200 12.98 -0.17 -1.01
CA GLU A 200 13.34 1.09 -0.35
C GLU A 200 13.45 2.37 -1.21
N THR A 201 13.12 2.33 -2.51
CA THR A 201 13.33 3.47 -3.43
C THR A 201 12.46 4.70 -3.13
N GLY A 202 11.25 4.49 -2.62
CA GLY A 202 10.28 5.57 -2.37
C GLY A 202 9.78 6.30 -3.62
N SER A 203 10.07 5.79 -4.82
CA SER A 203 9.82 6.52 -6.09
C SER A 203 8.45 6.24 -6.71
N VAL A 204 7.81 5.10 -6.39
CA VAL A 204 6.59 4.65 -7.06
C VAL A 204 5.43 5.64 -6.89
N GLY A 205 5.21 6.17 -5.68
CA GLY A 205 4.12 7.14 -5.43
C GLY A 205 4.20 8.37 -6.34
N PRO A 206 5.29 9.16 -6.28
CA PRO A 206 5.50 10.28 -7.21
C PRO A 206 5.37 9.91 -8.70
N GLN A 207 5.95 8.78 -9.11
CA GLN A 207 5.88 8.35 -10.51
C GLN A 207 4.47 7.93 -10.95
N VAL A 208 3.62 7.45 -10.03
CA VAL A 208 2.20 7.17 -10.32
C VAL A 208 1.45 8.48 -10.57
N ALA A 209 1.70 9.53 -9.78
CA ALA A 209 1.08 10.82 -9.96
C ALA A 209 1.44 11.45 -11.33
N GLU A 210 2.72 11.37 -11.70
CA GLU A 210 3.19 11.82 -13.02
C GLU A 210 2.55 11.01 -14.15
N GLY A 211 2.62 9.68 -14.08
CA GLY A 211 2.04 8.81 -15.11
C GLY A 211 0.53 8.99 -15.25
N LEU A 212 -0.19 9.22 -14.15
CA LEU A 212 -1.62 9.55 -14.20
C LEU A 212 -1.88 10.91 -14.84
N SER A 213 -1.01 11.89 -14.59
CA SER A 213 -1.16 13.22 -15.15
C SER A 213 -1.12 13.16 -16.68
N GLU A 214 -0.17 12.41 -17.24
CA GLU A 214 -0.10 12.14 -18.68
C GLU A 214 -1.31 11.34 -19.18
N LEU A 215 -1.67 10.24 -18.50
CA LEU A 215 -2.71 9.30 -18.94
C LEU A 215 -4.12 9.89 -18.94
N LEU A 216 -4.38 10.87 -18.07
CA LEU A 216 -5.66 11.56 -17.92
C LEU A 216 -5.65 12.96 -18.53
N ASN A 217 -4.50 13.46 -18.98
CA ASN A 217 -4.31 14.83 -19.48
C ASN A 217 -4.82 15.89 -18.49
N ILE A 218 -4.51 15.71 -17.21
CA ILE A 218 -4.78 16.64 -16.11
C ILE A 218 -3.57 16.67 -15.17
N THR A 219 -3.37 17.71 -14.38
CA THR A 219 -2.32 17.68 -13.36
C THR A 219 -2.80 16.94 -12.11
N VAL A 220 -2.10 15.88 -11.72
CA VAL A 220 -2.26 15.21 -10.42
C VAL A 220 -1.07 15.61 -9.54
N PRO A 221 -1.16 16.70 -8.75
CA PRO A 221 -0.10 17.08 -7.83
C PRO A 221 0.22 15.94 -6.85
N HIS A 222 1.46 15.88 -6.39
CA HIS A 222 1.86 14.95 -5.34
C HIS A 222 2.64 15.64 -4.22
N VAL A 223 2.40 15.21 -2.98
CA VAL A 223 3.11 15.69 -1.80
C VAL A 223 3.69 14.50 -1.04
N THR A 224 5.00 14.53 -0.85
CA THR A 224 5.74 13.48 -0.13
C THR A 224 6.04 13.86 1.31
N PHE A 225 6.42 12.86 2.12
CA PHE A 225 6.77 13.02 3.54
C PHE A 225 5.65 13.65 4.39
N VAL A 226 4.40 13.29 4.09
CA VAL A 226 3.23 13.84 4.77
C VAL A 226 3.15 13.28 6.19
N SER A 227 3.30 14.15 7.18
CA SER A 227 3.24 13.82 8.60
C SER A 227 1.88 14.13 9.24
N TRP A 228 1.06 14.96 8.59
CA TRP A 228 -0.29 15.28 9.01
C TRP A 228 -1.05 15.95 7.85
N PHE A 229 -2.36 15.79 7.79
CA PHE A 229 -3.22 16.61 6.92
C PHE A 229 -4.65 16.73 7.48
N ASN A 230 -5.35 17.78 7.05
CA ASN A 230 -6.77 17.97 7.24
C ASN A 230 -7.46 18.09 5.88
N PHE A 231 -8.70 17.61 5.77
CA PHE A 231 -9.46 17.67 4.52
C PHE A 231 -10.92 18.02 4.78
N ASN A 232 -11.45 19.02 4.07
CA ASN A 232 -12.85 19.45 4.23
C ASN A 232 -13.78 18.99 3.10
N GLY A 233 -13.28 18.25 2.10
CA GLY A 233 -14.04 17.81 0.92
C GLY A 233 -13.52 18.42 -0.39
N ASP A 234 -13.00 19.65 -0.34
CA ASP A 234 -12.45 20.34 -1.51
C ASP A 234 -11.00 20.76 -1.32
N LEU A 235 -10.60 21.17 -0.11
CA LEU A 235 -9.26 21.65 0.22
C LEU A 235 -8.58 20.74 1.25
N ILE A 236 -7.33 20.39 0.96
CA ILE A 236 -6.44 19.64 1.84
C ILE A 236 -5.36 20.58 2.37
N THR A 237 -5.26 20.72 3.69
CA THR A 237 -4.14 21.38 4.36
C THR A 237 -3.16 20.31 4.80
N ILE A 238 -1.90 20.40 4.34
CA ILE A 238 -0.90 19.34 4.45
C ILE A 238 0.31 19.84 5.21
N LYS A 239 0.81 19.03 6.14
CA LYS A 239 2.06 19.28 6.87
C LYS A 239 3.07 18.18 6.52
N ARG A 240 4.16 18.56 5.86
CA ARG A 240 5.26 17.64 5.53
C ARG A 240 6.57 18.01 6.22
N LYS A 241 7.40 17.02 6.49
CA LYS A 241 8.71 17.16 7.11
C LYS A 241 9.80 16.74 6.12
N ILE A 242 10.67 17.68 5.75
CA ILE A 242 11.80 17.43 4.85
C ILE A 242 13.06 17.92 5.55
N TYR A 243 13.95 17.00 5.92
CA TYR A 243 15.14 17.28 6.74
C TYR A 243 14.76 18.08 8.00
N ASN A 244 15.34 19.27 8.18
CA ASN A 244 15.08 20.15 9.32
C ASN A 244 14.00 21.22 9.01
N ARG A 245 13.21 21.02 7.94
CA ARG A 245 12.15 21.94 7.53
C ARG A 245 10.78 21.32 7.71
N LEU A 246 9.88 22.13 8.23
CA LEU A 246 8.47 21.85 8.28
C LEU A 246 7.76 22.76 7.27
N GLU A 247 7.01 22.15 6.37
CA GLU A 247 6.25 22.88 5.34
C GLU A 247 4.76 22.64 5.54
N ILE A 248 3.99 23.73 5.44
CA ILE A 248 2.53 23.71 5.41
C ILE A 248 2.13 24.09 3.99
N LEU A 249 1.37 23.21 3.35
CA LEU A 249 0.92 23.34 1.98
C LEU A 249 -0.60 23.24 1.93
N GLU A 250 -1.18 23.81 0.89
CA GLU A 250 -2.59 23.63 0.55
C GLU A 250 -2.69 23.05 -0.85
N GLY A 251 -3.68 22.17 -1.06
CA GLY A 251 -3.95 21.57 -2.36
C GLY A 251 -5.37 21.07 -2.47
N ASN A 252 -5.81 20.79 -3.69
CA ASN A 252 -7.13 20.28 -4.00
C ASN A 252 -7.00 18.90 -4.66
N PRO A 253 -7.98 18.00 -4.53
CA PRO A 253 -8.08 16.82 -5.37
C PRO A 253 -8.24 17.19 -6.87
N PRO A 254 -7.69 16.40 -7.82
CA PRO A 254 -6.98 15.15 -7.59
C PRO A 254 -5.58 15.36 -7.03
N ILE A 255 -5.12 14.48 -6.13
CA ILE A 255 -3.80 14.61 -5.48
C ILE A 255 -3.30 13.28 -4.93
N LEU A 256 -1.97 13.08 -4.98
CA LEU A 256 -1.31 11.94 -4.36
C LEU A 256 -0.53 12.36 -3.10
N LEU A 257 -0.78 11.67 -1.99
CA LEU A 257 -0.09 11.90 -0.72
C LEU A 257 0.71 10.66 -0.33
N THR A 258 2.03 10.83 -0.24
CA THR A 258 2.92 9.80 0.29
C THR A 258 3.09 9.99 1.80
N ILE A 259 2.55 9.04 2.56
CA ILE A 259 2.37 9.15 4.01
C ILE A 259 3.63 8.69 4.75
N ALA A 260 4.14 9.55 5.63
CA ALA A 260 5.30 9.29 6.46
C ALA A 260 4.97 8.35 7.64
N THR A 261 6.01 7.76 8.22
CA THR A 261 5.88 6.82 9.36
C THR A 261 5.33 7.47 10.62
N ASP A 262 5.58 8.77 10.79
CA ASP A 262 5.12 9.57 11.93
C ASP A 262 3.76 10.25 11.67
N TYR A 263 3.02 9.78 10.65
CA TYR A 263 1.67 10.25 10.39
C TYR A 263 0.70 9.88 11.53
N GLU A 264 -0.07 10.87 11.94
CA GLU A 264 -1.14 10.77 12.93
C GLU A 264 -2.45 11.33 12.35
N PRO A 265 -3.51 10.50 12.24
CA PRO A 265 -4.81 10.97 11.76
C PRO A 265 -5.52 11.83 12.82
N GLU A 266 -6.29 12.84 12.36
CA GLU A 266 -7.20 13.55 13.25
C GLU A 266 -8.36 12.67 13.73
N VAL A 267 -8.88 13.02 14.91
CA VAL A 267 -10.12 12.45 15.42
C VAL A 267 -11.29 12.96 14.59
N VAL A 268 -12.06 12.03 14.02
CA VAL A 268 -13.26 12.36 13.26
C VAL A 268 -14.48 12.41 14.19
N LEU A 269 -15.20 13.52 14.16
CA LEU A 269 -16.41 13.73 14.97
C LEU A 269 -17.56 12.83 14.51
N ALA A 270 -18.40 12.43 15.46
CA ALA A 270 -19.56 11.58 15.17
C ALA A 270 -20.65 12.26 14.31
N SER A 271 -20.60 13.60 14.18
CA SER A 271 -21.52 14.38 13.36
C SER A 271 -21.50 13.97 11.88
N TYR A 272 -20.35 13.56 11.35
CA TYR A 272 -20.19 13.16 9.94
C TYR A 272 -20.83 11.81 9.61
N LYS A 273 -21.28 11.03 10.61
CA LYS A 273 -21.76 9.66 10.41
C LYS A 273 -22.95 9.57 9.45
N LYS A 274 -23.79 10.60 9.35
CA LYS A 274 -24.97 10.57 8.49
C LYS A 274 -24.54 10.67 7.01
N GLU A 275 -23.73 11.67 6.69
CA GLU A 275 -23.21 11.93 5.35
C GLU A 275 -22.33 10.76 4.87
N VAL A 276 -21.45 10.27 5.74
CA VAL A 276 -20.57 9.13 5.45
C VAL A 276 -21.35 7.88 5.06
N ARG A 277 -22.48 7.60 5.73
CA ARG A 277 -23.31 6.44 5.40
C ARG A 277 -24.02 6.58 4.06
N ALA A 278 -24.39 7.80 3.67
CA ALA A 278 -25.00 8.06 2.37
C ALA A 278 -23.99 7.85 1.22
N GLU A 279 -22.73 8.20 1.45
CA GLU A 279 -21.63 8.03 0.48
C GLU A 279 -20.99 6.63 0.51
N ASN A 280 -21.52 5.70 1.31
CA ASN A 280 -20.87 4.42 1.56
C ASN A 280 -21.07 3.40 0.42
N TYR A 281 -20.01 2.62 0.20
CA TYR A 281 -19.91 1.54 -0.78
C TYR A 281 -19.79 0.15 -0.12
N LYS A 282 -19.33 0.10 1.14
CA LYS A 282 -18.99 -1.15 1.82
C LYS A 282 -20.10 -2.20 1.83
N GLY A 283 -19.71 -3.47 1.70
CA GLY A 283 -20.59 -4.62 1.87
C GLY A 283 -21.25 -5.14 0.59
N LYS A 284 -20.87 -4.60 -0.58
CA LYS A 284 -21.49 -4.91 -1.88
C LYS A 284 -20.71 -5.96 -2.68
N ILE A 285 -19.37 -5.90 -2.68
CA ILE A 285 -18.48 -6.91 -3.27
C ILE A 285 -17.60 -7.50 -2.17
N LEU A 286 -17.54 -8.82 -2.04
CA LEU A 286 -16.78 -9.50 -0.96
C LEU A 286 -15.45 -10.11 -1.42
N LYS A 287 -15.06 -9.93 -2.70
CA LYS A 287 -13.89 -10.59 -3.28
C LYS A 287 -13.01 -9.59 -4.03
N PRO A 288 -11.67 -9.69 -3.92
CA PRO A 288 -10.77 -8.91 -4.74
C PRO A 288 -10.97 -9.20 -6.23
N THR A 289 -10.93 -8.16 -7.05
CA THR A 289 -10.94 -8.28 -8.51
C THR A 289 -9.50 -8.41 -9.00
N ILE A 290 -9.25 -9.37 -9.89
CA ILE A 290 -7.93 -9.59 -10.49
C ILE A 290 -7.96 -9.08 -11.93
N TRP A 291 -7.04 -8.18 -12.26
CA TRP A 291 -6.88 -7.64 -13.60
C TRP A 291 -5.52 -8.00 -14.19
N ASN A 292 -5.54 -8.47 -15.41
CA ASN A 292 -4.35 -8.72 -16.21
C ASN A 292 -3.99 -7.47 -17.05
N ALA A 293 -2.95 -7.56 -17.87
CA ALA A 293 -2.51 -6.40 -18.68
C ALA A 293 -3.57 -5.94 -19.70
N ASP A 294 -4.41 -6.86 -20.21
CA ASP A 294 -5.43 -6.53 -21.20
C ASP A 294 -6.61 -5.79 -20.56
N ASN A 295 -6.99 -6.15 -19.32
CA ASN A 295 -8.05 -5.47 -18.57
C ASN A 295 -7.75 -3.97 -18.35
N ILE A 296 -6.47 -3.62 -18.18
CA ILE A 296 -6.02 -2.23 -18.02
C ILE A 296 -5.50 -1.62 -19.34
N LYS A 297 -5.62 -2.34 -20.47
CA LYS A 297 -5.14 -1.93 -21.80
C LYS A 297 -3.67 -1.49 -21.80
N ALA A 298 -2.82 -2.22 -21.07
CA ALA A 298 -1.41 -1.87 -20.94
C ALA A 298 -0.62 -2.17 -22.22
N ASP A 299 0.27 -1.24 -22.57
CA ASP A 299 1.34 -1.48 -23.54
C ASP A 299 2.37 -2.45 -22.93
N VAL A 300 2.52 -3.61 -23.56
CA VAL A 300 3.44 -4.67 -23.12
C VAL A 300 4.89 -4.20 -23.07
N ASN A 301 5.26 -3.19 -23.88
CA ASN A 301 6.62 -2.64 -23.88
C ASN A 301 6.87 -1.63 -22.75
N LYS A 302 5.86 -1.31 -21.94
CA LYS A 302 5.93 -0.35 -20.83
C LYS A 302 5.67 -0.97 -19.46
N ILE A 303 5.48 -2.29 -19.41
CA ILE A 303 5.24 -3.04 -18.17
C ILE A 303 6.31 -4.11 -17.95
N GLY A 304 6.44 -4.56 -16.70
CA GLY A 304 7.40 -5.60 -16.33
C GLY A 304 8.83 -5.23 -16.70
N LEU A 305 9.65 -6.26 -16.90
CA LEU A 305 11.06 -6.11 -17.24
C LEU A 305 11.28 -5.35 -18.56
N LEU A 306 10.41 -5.52 -19.56
CA LEU A 306 10.54 -4.86 -20.86
C LEU A 306 10.37 -3.34 -20.76
N GLY A 307 9.43 -2.89 -19.92
CA GLY A 307 9.21 -1.46 -19.66
C GLY A 307 10.14 -0.86 -18.61
N SER A 308 11.06 -1.65 -18.05
CA SER A 308 11.94 -1.20 -16.97
C SER A 308 13.22 -0.58 -17.54
N PRO A 309 13.44 0.73 -17.40
CA PRO A 309 14.72 1.35 -17.77
C PRO A 309 15.89 0.88 -16.89
N THR A 310 15.61 0.38 -15.68
CA THR A 310 16.63 -0.12 -14.76
C THR A 310 16.59 -1.65 -14.62
N LEU A 311 17.76 -2.25 -14.47
CA LEU A 311 17.96 -3.69 -14.27
C LEU A 311 18.83 -3.90 -13.04
N VAL A 312 18.36 -4.74 -12.11
CA VAL A 312 19.12 -5.07 -10.90
C VAL A 312 20.30 -5.96 -11.31
N GLY A 313 21.51 -5.43 -11.11
CA GLY A 313 22.76 -6.18 -11.33
C GLY A 313 22.95 -7.33 -10.33
N PRO A 314 24.02 -8.13 -10.48
CA PRO A 314 24.33 -9.18 -9.52
C PRO A 314 24.50 -8.61 -8.11
N GLY A 315 23.84 -9.24 -7.13
CA GLY A 315 23.99 -8.86 -5.73
C GLY A 315 25.43 -9.06 -5.28
N VAL A 316 26.05 -8.00 -4.78
CA VAL A 316 27.39 -8.06 -4.17
C VAL A 316 27.19 -8.22 -2.67
N ASP A 317 27.69 -9.32 -2.11
CA ASP A 317 27.77 -9.48 -0.66
C ASP A 317 28.82 -8.50 -0.14
N ILE A 318 28.34 -7.39 0.43
CA ILE A 318 29.19 -6.36 1.04
C ILE A 318 29.67 -6.78 2.45
N GLY A 319 29.42 -8.02 2.85
CA GLY A 319 29.64 -8.53 4.19
C GLY A 319 28.61 -7.98 5.18
N LYS A 320 28.67 -8.48 6.41
CA LYS A 320 27.89 -7.89 7.51
C LYS A 320 28.48 -6.50 7.82
N PRO A 321 27.64 -5.48 8.11
CA PRO A 321 28.15 -4.23 8.66
C PRO A 321 29.05 -4.54 9.86
N PRO A 322 30.18 -3.83 10.02
CA PRO A 322 31.12 -4.11 11.10
C PRO A 322 30.36 -4.04 12.41
N THR A 323 30.35 -5.16 13.14
CA THR A 323 29.61 -5.23 14.38
C THR A 323 30.30 -4.32 15.39
N GLN A 324 29.56 -3.37 15.98
CA GLN A 324 30.14 -2.38 16.88
C GLN A 324 30.58 -3.08 18.18
N LYS A 325 31.89 -3.19 18.40
CA LYS A 325 32.47 -3.78 19.61
C LYS A 325 32.92 -2.67 20.56
N PHE A 326 32.68 -2.87 21.85
CA PHE A 326 33.09 -1.96 22.92
C PHE A 326 34.25 -2.56 23.71
N LEU A 327 35.35 -1.81 23.81
CA LEU A 327 36.54 -2.23 24.56
C LEU A 327 36.19 -2.57 26.02
N GLY A 328 36.57 -3.77 26.44
CA GLY A 328 36.37 -4.30 27.80
C GLY A 328 34.92 -4.63 28.14
N ARG A 329 33.98 -4.57 27.18
CA ARG A 329 32.55 -4.85 27.40
C ARG A 329 32.02 -5.94 26.49
N SER A 330 32.35 -5.84 25.21
CA SER A 330 31.90 -6.79 24.21
C SER A 330 32.55 -8.15 24.42
N LEU A 331 31.76 -9.21 24.27
CA LEU A 331 32.21 -10.59 24.36
C LEU A 331 32.34 -11.14 22.95
N VAL A 332 33.51 -11.68 22.59
CA VAL A 332 33.79 -12.16 21.24
C VAL A 332 34.27 -13.60 21.24
N PHE A 333 34.02 -14.30 20.14
CA PHE A 333 34.56 -15.64 19.91
C PHE A 333 36.08 -15.58 19.70
N LYS A 334 36.81 -16.32 20.53
CA LYS A 334 38.27 -16.39 20.47
C LYS A 334 38.77 -17.20 19.28
N ARG A 335 37.96 -18.15 18.82
CA ARG A 335 38.24 -19.10 17.72
C ARG A 335 36.95 -19.47 17.02
N ARG A 336 37.08 -20.04 15.82
CA ARG A 336 35.93 -20.63 15.10
C ARG A 336 35.26 -21.71 15.96
N VAL A 337 33.94 -21.66 16.03
CA VAL A 337 33.09 -22.68 16.63
C VAL A 337 32.14 -23.18 15.55
N ASP A 338 32.21 -24.47 15.22
CA ASP A 338 31.33 -25.08 14.24
C ASP A 338 29.88 -25.19 14.76
N VAL A 339 28.96 -25.52 13.85
CA VAL A 339 27.53 -25.66 14.17
C VAL A 339 27.35 -26.70 15.29
N MET A 340 26.61 -26.32 16.32
CA MET A 340 26.28 -27.19 17.44
C MET A 340 24.79 -27.11 17.79
N VAL A 341 24.30 -28.13 18.50
CA VAL A 341 22.94 -28.16 19.04
C VAL A 341 23.03 -27.92 20.54
N PHE A 342 22.27 -26.96 21.05
CA PHE A 342 22.15 -26.67 22.47
C PHE A 342 20.66 -26.48 22.79
N GLU A 343 20.14 -27.25 23.75
CA GLU A 343 18.70 -27.23 24.11
C GLU A 343 17.79 -27.34 22.87
N GLU A 344 18.07 -28.30 21.98
CA GLU A 344 17.32 -28.57 20.72
C GLU A 344 17.37 -27.46 19.66
N ILE A 345 18.08 -26.34 19.93
CA ILE A 345 18.28 -25.25 18.99
C ILE A 345 19.69 -25.35 18.37
N LYS A 346 19.79 -25.13 17.05
CA LYS A 346 21.08 -25.08 16.34
C LYS A 346 21.71 -23.68 16.47
N TYR A 347 22.96 -23.64 16.89
CA TYR A 347 23.78 -22.43 17.05
C TYR A 347 25.07 -22.56 16.22
N GLY A 348 25.63 -21.43 15.79
CA GLY A 348 26.82 -21.37 14.94
C GLY A 348 26.53 -21.57 13.43
N PRO A 349 27.58 -21.61 12.59
CA PRO A 349 28.98 -21.46 12.98
C PRO A 349 29.27 -20.01 13.42
N TYR A 350 30.22 -19.87 14.34
CA TYR A 350 30.75 -18.57 14.77
C TYR A 350 32.21 -18.49 14.34
N GLU A 351 32.61 -17.37 13.74
CA GLU A 351 34.00 -17.14 13.36
C GLU A 351 34.77 -16.46 14.50
N GLU A 352 36.10 -16.55 14.44
CA GLU A 352 36.96 -15.80 15.36
C GLU A 352 36.68 -14.29 15.24
N GLY A 353 36.32 -13.65 16.36
CA GLY A 353 35.96 -12.23 16.44
C GLY A 353 34.46 -11.94 16.37
N ASP A 354 33.58 -12.92 16.14
CA ASP A 354 32.13 -12.69 16.17
C ASP A 354 31.65 -12.27 17.56
N LEU A 355 30.65 -11.38 17.64
CA LEU A 355 30.05 -10.93 18.91
C LEU A 355 29.13 -12.00 19.50
N ALA A 356 29.31 -12.26 20.80
CA ALA A 356 28.54 -13.21 21.59
C ALA A 356 27.53 -12.55 22.54
N ASP A 357 27.51 -11.21 22.62
CA ASP A 357 26.67 -10.43 23.56
C ASP A 357 25.17 -10.77 23.47
N ASN A 358 24.69 -11.08 22.27
CA ASN A 358 23.28 -11.39 21.99
C ASN A 358 22.92 -12.87 22.21
N LEU A 359 23.87 -13.72 22.59
CA LEU A 359 23.57 -15.13 22.90
C LEU A 359 22.82 -15.24 24.23
N PRO A 360 21.92 -16.24 24.38
CA PRO A 360 21.29 -16.53 25.65
C PRO A 360 22.33 -16.68 26.78
N GLU A 361 22.05 -16.18 27.98
CA GLU A 361 23.02 -16.15 29.09
C GLU A 361 23.61 -17.54 29.40
N ARG A 362 22.77 -18.57 29.35
CA ARG A 362 23.20 -19.97 29.54
C ARG A 362 24.20 -20.43 28.49
N LEU A 363 24.01 -20.00 27.23
CA LEU A 363 24.91 -20.34 26.14
C LEU A 363 26.21 -19.54 26.20
N LYS A 364 26.16 -18.28 26.64
CA LYS A 364 27.38 -17.49 26.93
C LYS A 364 28.21 -18.15 28.02
N ASN A 365 27.59 -18.57 29.11
CA ASN A 365 28.26 -19.27 30.20
C ASN A 365 28.88 -20.59 29.71
N TYR A 366 28.14 -21.36 28.91
CA TYR A 366 28.64 -22.58 28.30
C TYR A 366 29.92 -22.35 27.46
N PHE A 367 29.94 -21.31 26.63
CA PHE A 367 31.12 -20.99 25.83
C PHE A 367 32.27 -20.36 26.65
N LEU A 368 31.94 -19.59 27.69
CA LEU A 368 32.94 -19.06 28.63
C LEU A 368 33.65 -20.17 29.39
N GLU A 369 32.91 -21.18 29.89
CA GLU A 369 33.47 -22.35 30.58
C GLU A 369 34.39 -23.17 29.67
N ARG A 370 34.06 -23.25 28.38
CA ARG A 370 34.90 -23.91 27.36
C ARG A 370 36.10 -23.08 26.90
N GLY A 371 36.20 -21.82 27.34
CA GLY A 371 37.22 -20.86 26.90
C GLY A 371 37.09 -20.46 25.44
N ASP A 372 35.89 -20.56 24.87
CA ASP A 372 35.58 -20.19 23.48
C ASP A 372 35.33 -18.68 23.33
N LEU A 373 35.05 -17.97 24.44
CA LEU A 373 34.78 -16.53 24.49
C LEU A 373 35.87 -15.76 25.24
N GLU A 374 36.13 -14.53 24.79
CA GLU A 374 36.99 -13.56 25.46
C GLU A 374 36.37 -12.17 25.42
N TYR A 375 36.73 -11.31 26.37
CA TYR A 375 36.36 -9.90 26.28
C TYR A 375 37.18 -9.22 25.19
N PHE A 376 36.52 -8.40 24.38
CA PHE A 376 37.15 -7.59 23.35
C PHE A 376 37.99 -6.49 24.01
N ASP A 377 39.28 -6.72 24.15
CA ASP A 377 40.22 -5.81 24.80
C ASP A 377 41.16 -5.11 23.81
N TYR A 378 42.10 -4.31 24.33
CA TYR A 378 43.04 -3.56 23.49
C TYR A 378 43.99 -4.47 22.69
N LYS A 379 44.38 -5.62 23.24
CA LYS A 379 45.22 -6.60 22.53
C LYS A 379 44.46 -7.19 21.36
N ARG A 380 43.17 -7.49 21.56
CA ARG A 380 42.29 -8.02 20.53
C ARG A 380 42.01 -7.01 19.43
N LEU A 381 41.77 -5.74 19.79
CA LEU A 381 41.62 -4.65 18.83
C LEU A 381 42.85 -4.51 17.93
N ILE A 382 44.06 -4.50 18.53
CA ILE A 382 45.31 -4.44 17.76
C ILE A 382 45.41 -5.66 16.81
N LYS A 383 45.13 -6.87 17.30
CA LYS A 383 45.14 -8.07 16.47
C LYS A 383 44.17 -7.95 15.29
N GLU A 384 42.93 -7.52 15.51
CA GLU A 384 41.92 -7.43 14.44
C GLU A 384 42.20 -6.30 13.42
N VAL A 385 42.77 -5.18 13.87
CA VAL A 385 43.10 -4.04 12.99
C VAL A 385 44.34 -4.33 12.13
N PHE A 386 45.35 -5.01 12.69
CA PHE A 386 46.65 -5.20 12.05
C PHE A 386 46.91 -6.63 11.53
N ALA A 387 45.99 -7.59 11.71
CA ALA A 387 46.11 -8.94 11.14
C ALA A 387 45.47 -9.10 9.74
N LYS A 388 45.06 -8.00 9.10
CA LYS A 388 44.58 -8.00 7.71
C LYS A 388 45.70 -7.75 6.71
#